data_AF-A0A317JFY5-F1
#
_entry.id   AF-A0A317JFY5-F1
#
_cell.length_a   1.000
_cell.length_b   1.000
_cell.length_c   1.000
_cell.angle_alpha   90.00
_cell.angle_beta   90.00
_cell.angle_gamma   90.00
#
_symmetry.space_group_name_H-M   'P 1'
#
loop_
_entity.id
_entity.type
_entity.pdbx_description
1 polymer ?
#
loop_
_entity_poly.entity_id
_entity_poly.type
_entity_poly.pdbx_seq_one_letter_code
_entity_poly.pdbx_strand_id
1 'polypeptide(L)'
;MPAAYRLTGSNQTEIDRALRETLAGRISIFRIHGLSVHEIWSLDSKIDLKEILFRGGFPELWVRPELNAISFINDYYSTFIEKDIARTAGIEKLSAFSATLRLLAARVGELLNFESIGSDAGVTGKSVKDWVSLLEHNGIVYIFKPYHSNLNKRLIKMPKAYFMDTGIGVRLQAHQEKDTILSSPQAGHLFESLVVAEAIKTRDHFGKNWDLHFWRTKEKEEIDLVVESEKGMTLAQIKLGSAKGGEIPVPPALAATKK
;
A
#
# COMPACT_ATOMS: atom_id res chain seq x y z
N MET A 1 -16.61 26.36 23.54
CA MET A 1 -15.95 25.79 22.34
C MET A 1 -17.03 25.37 21.36
N PRO A 2 -16.90 25.60 20.05
CA PRO A 2 -17.84 25.05 19.08
C PRO A 2 -17.85 23.52 19.16
N ALA A 3 -19.01 22.91 18.86
CA ALA A 3 -19.14 21.45 18.86
C ALA A 3 -18.24 20.83 17.78
N ALA A 4 -17.43 19.84 18.16
CA ALA A 4 -16.61 19.07 17.24
C ALA A 4 -17.23 17.67 17.09
N TYR A 5 -17.58 17.31 15.86
CA TYR A 5 -18.10 15.98 15.53
C TYR A 5 -16.96 15.11 14.99
N ARG A 6 -16.90 13.85 15.43
CA ARG A 6 -15.97 12.84 14.90
C ARG A 6 -16.79 11.82 14.13
N LEU A 7 -16.51 11.69 12.84
CA LEU A 7 -17.12 10.69 11.97
C LEU A 7 -16.04 9.65 11.65
N THR A 8 -16.39 8.38 11.82
CA THR A 8 -15.52 7.25 11.50
C THR A 8 -16.30 6.26 10.65
N GLY A 9 -15.65 5.62 9.70
CA GLY A 9 -16.23 4.52 8.94
C GLY A 9 -15.14 3.74 8.23
N SER A 10 -15.41 2.47 7.97
CA SER A 10 -14.49 1.58 7.25
C SER A 10 -14.50 1.84 5.75
N ASN A 11 -15.64 2.25 5.18
CA ASN A 11 -15.80 2.52 3.74
C ASN A 11 -15.78 4.02 3.44
N GLN A 12 -14.67 4.53 2.90
CA GLN A 12 -14.53 5.96 2.59
C GLN A 12 -15.51 6.41 1.50
N THR A 13 -15.84 5.52 0.56
CA THR A 13 -16.78 5.80 -0.54
C THR A 13 -18.20 6.07 -0.02
N GLU A 14 -18.63 5.35 1.02
CA GLU A 14 -19.93 5.57 1.65
C GLU A 14 -19.96 6.86 2.48
N ILE A 15 -18.87 7.17 3.19
CA ILE A 15 -18.74 8.44 3.94
C ILE A 15 -18.88 9.62 2.97
N ASP A 16 -18.16 9.59 1.86
CA ASP A 16 -18.20 10.66 0.85
C ASP A 16 -19.61 10.82 0.26
N ARG A 17 -20.33 9.71 0.05
CA ARG A 17 -21.71 9.72 -0.48
C ARG A 17 -22.73 10.22 0.55
N ALA A 18 -22.49 9.96 1.83
CA ALA A 18 -23.35 10.41 2.93
C ALA A 18 -23.19 11.91 3.22
N LEU A 19 -22.02 12.48 2.94
CA LEU A 19 -21.74 13.91 3.12
C LEU A 19 -22.39 14.73 1.99
N ARG A 20 -23.47 15.44 2.33
CA ARG A 20 -24.21 16.30 1.40
C ARG A 20 -23.44 17.56 0.96
N GLU A 21 -22.48 18.00 1.77
CA GLU A 21 -21.62 19.15 1.49
C GLU A 21 -20.15 18.75 1.63
N THR A 22 -19.25 19.45 0.93
CA THR A 22 -17.80 19.17 0.94
C THR A 22 -17.11 19.53 2.25
N LEU A 23 -17.79 20.27 3.14
CA LEU A 23 -17.25 20.81 4.40
C LEU A 23 -15.89 21.54 4.21
N ALA A 24 -15.63 22.05 3.00
CA ALA A 24 -14.35 22.66 2.65
C ALA A 24 -14.00 23.80 3.62
N GLY A 25 -12.74 23.79 4.12
CA GLY A 25 -12.26 24.75 5.11
C GLY A 25 -12.79 24.55 6.54
N ARG A 26 -13.67 23.57 6.78
CA ARG A 26 -14.31 23.28 8.08
C ARG A 26 -14.06 21.85 8.59
N ILE A 27 -13.35 21.03 7.83
CA ILE A 27 -13.04 19.65 8.16
C ILE A 27 -11.53 19.41 8.15
N SER A 28 -11.08 18.55 9.05
CA SER A 28 -9.76 17.91 8.97
C SER A 28 -9.97 16.42 8.79
N ILE A 29 -9.29 15.86 7.80
CA ILE A 29 -9.37 14.43 7.48
C ILE A 29 -8.11 13.78 8.03
N PHE A 30 -8.27 12.78 8.88
CA PHE A 30 -7.18 11.97 9.41
C PHE A 30 -7.29 10.57 8.82
N ARG A 31 -6.20 10.09 8.23
CA ARG A 31 -6.10 8.70 7.78
C ARG A 31 -5.49 7.87 8.91
N ILE A 32 -6.24 6.89 9.38
CA ILE A 32 -5.79 5.96 10.40
C ILE A 32 -5.55 4.62 9.72
N HIS A 33 -4.33 4.12 9.80
CA HIS A 33 -3.94 2.84 9.22
C HIS A 33 -4.02 1.72 10.26
N GLY A 34 -3.83 0.48 9.83
CA GLY A 34 -3.54 -0.62 10.76
C GLY A 34 -2.26 -0.36 11.55
N LEU A 35 -2.02 -1.17 12.58
CA LEU A 35 -0.85 -1.06 13.44
C LEU A 35 0.44 -0.98 12.62
N SER A 36 1.31 -0.07 13.02
CA SER A 36 2.69 -0.01 12.56
C SER A 36 3.51 -1.16 13.13
N VAL A 37 4.63 -1.47 12.48
CA VAL A 37 5.61 -2.44 12.98
C VAL A 37 6.13 -2.01 14.35
N HIS A 38 6.30 -0.70 14.57
CA HIS A 38 6.71 -0.15 15.86
C HIS A 38 5.70 -0.45 16.98
N GLU A 39 4.40 -0.29 16.70
CA GLU A 39 3.34 -0.61 17.66
C GLU A 39 3.28 -2.12 17.95
N ILE A 40 3.44 -2.96 16.92
CA ILE A 40 3.47 -4.43 17.07
C ILE A 40 4.65 -4.86 17.94
N TRP A 41 5.87 -4.36 17.68
CA TRP A 41 7.04 -4.67 18.50
C TRP A 41 6.99 -4.08 19.90
N SER A 42 6.16 -3.05 20.13
CA SER A 42 5.92 -2.52 21.47
C SER A 42 5.06 -3.48 22.32
N LEU A 43 4.28 -4.37 21.68
CA LEU A 43 3.56 -5.46 22.37
C LEU A 43 4.52 -6.60 22.75
N ASP A 44 5.34 -7.05 21.80
CA ASP A 44 6.42 -8.01 22.01
C ASP A 44 7.53 -7.83 20.97
N SER A 45 8.73 -7.45 21.42
CA SER A 45 9.89 -7.22 20.56
C SER A 45 10.45 -8.50 19.91
N LYS A 46 9.98 -9.68 20.33
CA LYS A 46 10.38 -10.98 19.75
C LYS A 46 9.54 -11.39 18.54
N ILE A 47 8.47 -10.64 18.23
CA ILE A 47 7.65 -10.89 17.04
C ILE A 47 8.53 -10.76 15.79
N ASP A 48 8.62 -11.85 15.04
CA ASP A 48 9.46 -11.93 13.86
C ASP A 48 8.79 -11.30 12.62
N LEU A 49 9.60 -11.07 11.59
CA LEU A 49 9.13 -10.46 10.34
C LEU A 49 8.08 -11.33 9.63
N LYS A 50 8.21 -12.66 9.65
CA LYS A 50 7.25 -13.55 8.96
C LYS A 50 5.86 -13.49 9.59
N GLU A 51 5.78 -13.35 10.92
CA GLU A 51 4.53 -13.15 11.64
C GLU A 51 3.88 -11.82 11.26
N ILE A 52 4.67 -10.74 11.21
CA ILE A 52 4.18 -9.41 10.80
C ILE A 52 3.66 -9.44 9.37
N LEU A 53 4.42 -10.01 8.43
CA LEU A 53 4.00 -10.12 7.04
C LEU A 53 2.71 -10.93 6.89
N PHE A 54 2.61 -12.04 7.62
CA PHE A 54 1.46 -12.96 7.55
C PHE A 54 0.18 -12.39 8.18
N ARG A 55 0.29 -11.75 9.36
CA ARG A 55 -0.87 -11.22 10.10
C ARG A 55 -1.23 -9.80 9.69
N GLY A 56 -0.29 -9.04 9.15
CA GLY A 56 -0.49 -7.63 8.83
C GLY A 56 -0.65 -6.76 10.08
N GLY A 57 -1.28 -5.61 9.91
CA GLY A 57 -1.49 -4.58 10.93
C GLY A 57 -2.88 -4.59 11.57
N PHE A 58 -3.73 -5.59 11.33
CA PHE A 58 -5.07 -5.65 11.93
C PHE A 58 -4.99 -5.76 13.46
N PRO A 59 -5.47 -4.76 14.23
CA PRO A 59 -5.34 -4.77 15.69
C PRO A 59 -5.93 -6.01 16.35
N GLU A 60 -7.06 -6.50 15.83
CA GLU A 60 -7.78 -7.66 16.37
C GLU A 60 -6.92 -8.93 16.37
N LEU A 61 -6.07 -9.12 15.36
CA LEU A 61 -5.15 -10.26 15.32
C LEU A 61 -4.11 -10.13 16.45
N TRP A 62 -3.59 -8.94 16.72
CA TRP A 62 -2.57 -8.76 17.75
C TRP A 62 -3.12 -8.82 19.17
N VAL A 63 -4.36 -8.34 19.38
CA VAL A 63 -5.04 -8.40 20.69
C VAL A 63 -5.56 -9.80 21.00
N ARG A 64 -6.00 -10.55 19.97
CA ARG A 64 -6.53 -11.92 20.09
C ARG A 64 -5.64 -12.93 19.33
N PRO A 65 -4.51 -13.36 19.93
CA PRO A 65 -3.54 -14.23 19.26
C PRO A 65 -4.10 -15.60 18.86
N GLU A 66 -5.18 -16.05 19.48
CA GLU A 66 -5.89 -17.29 19.16
C GLU A 66 -6.65 -17.26 17.83
N LEU A 67 -6.88 -16.07 17.26
CA LEU A 67 -7.55 -15.96 15.97
C LEU A 67 -6.68 -16.51 14.84
N ASN A 68 -7.32 -17.32 13.99
CA ASN A 68 -6.71 -17.73 12.74
C ASN A 68 -6.66 -16.55 11.76
N ALA A 69 -5.45 -16.05 11.47
CA ALA A 69 -5.23 -14.92 10.58
C ALA A 69 -5.80 -15.14 9.17
N ILE A 70 -5.71 -16.36 8.62
CA ILE A 70 -6.22 -16.68 7.28
C ILE A 70 -7.74 -16.52 7.24
N SER A 71 -8.45 -17.12 8.20
CA SER A 71 -9.91 -17.01 8.30
C SER A 71 -10.32 -15.56 8.47
N PHE A 72 -9.68 -14.84 9.40
CA PHE A 72 -10.00 -13.44 9.65
C PHE A 72 -9.83 -12.56 8.40
N ILE A 73 -8.70 -12.71 7.69
CA ILE A 73 -8.42 -11.91 6.49
C ILE A 73 -9.33 -12.34 5.32
N ASN A 74 -9.71 -13.62 5.23
CA ASN A 74 -10.73 -14.09 4.26
C ASN A 74 -12.09 -13.46 4.50
N ASP A 75 -12.50 -13.40 5.75
CA ASP A 75 -13.77 -12.82 6.15
C ASP A 75 -13.75 -11.32 5.86
N TYR A 76 -12.67 -10.63 6.22
CA TYR A 76 -12.46 -9.22 5.88
C TYR A 76 -12.52 -8.98 4.37
N TYR A 77 -11.80 -9.78 3.58
CA TYR A 77 -11.79 -9.68 2.13
C TYR A 77 -13.21 -9.88 1.52
N SER A 78 -13.91 -10.92 1.95
CA SER A 78 -15.23 -11.28 1.41
C SER A 78 -16.34 -10.31 1.85
N THR A 79 -16.23 -9.72 3.03
CA THR A 79 -17.25 -8.81 3.59
C THR A 79 -16.99 -7.35 3.26
N PHE A 80 -15.76 -6.89 3.36
CA PHE A 80 -15.45 -5.48 3.14
C PHE A 80 -15.03 -5.20 1.69
N ILE A 81 -14.08 -5.97 1.16
CA ILE A 81 -13.52 -5.67 -0.17
C ILE A 81 -14.47 -6.10 -1.28
N GLU A 82 -14.96 -7.34 -1.27
CA GLU A 82 -15.84 -7.83 -2.33
C GLU A 82 -17.29 -7.37 -2.18
N LYS A 83 -17.83 -7.27 -0.96
CA LYS A 83 -19.21 -6.82 -0.76
C LYS A 83 -19.30 -5.30 -0.63
N ASP A 84 -18.66 -4.69 0.37
CA ASP A 84 -18.89 -3.26 0.62
C ASP A 84 -18.26 -2.37 -0.46
N ILE A 85 -16.96 -2.49 -0.72
CA ILE A 85 -16.26 -1.64 -1.71
C ILE A 85 -16.82 -1.88 -3.12
N ALA A 86 -16.85 -3.13 -3.57
CA ALA A 86 -17.23 -3.42 -4.95
C ALA A 86 -18.70 -3.09 -5.25
N ARG A 87 -19.63 -3.41 -4.33
CA ARG A 87 -21.05 -3.08 -4.49
C ARG A 87 -21.29 -1.59 -4.42
N THR A 88 -20.63 -0.87 -3.49
CA THR A 88 -20.76 0.58 -3.39
C THR A 88 -20.35 1.26 -4.69
N ALA A 89 -19.31 0.75 -5.35
CA ALA A 89 -18.85 1.26 -6.64
C ALA A 89 -19.62 0.73 -7.86
N GLY A 90 -20.64 -0.13 -7.69
CA GLY A 90 -21.42 -0.70 -8.79
C GLY A 90 -20.64 -1.68 -9.67
N ILE A 91 -19.66 -2.38 -9.11
CA ILE A 91 -18.87 -3.37 -9.85
C ILE A 91 -19.70 -4.65 -10.03
N GLU A 92 -20.10 -4.94 -11.27
CA GLU A 92 -20.88 -6.14 -11.59
C GLU A 92 -20.00 -7.39 -11.75
N LYS A 93 -18.79 -7.25 -12.29
CA LYS A 93 -17.87 -8.36 -12.60
C LYS A 93 -17.00 -8.74 -11.40
N LEU A 94 -17.62 -9.23 -10.32
CA LEU A 94 -16.92 -9.56 -9.06
C LEU A 94 -15.78 -10.57 -9.24
N SER A 95 -15.95 -11.58 -10.10
CA SER A 95 -14.88 -12.55 -10.37
C SER A 95 -13.64 -11.90 -11.01
N ALA A 96 -13.83 -10.95 -11.93
CA ALA A 96 -12.72 -10.24 -12.57
C ALA A 96 -12.07 -9.22 -11.61
N PHE A 97 -12.87 -8.62 -10.72
CA PHE A 97 -12.35 -7.78 -9.64
C PHE A 97 -11.47 -8.59 -8.68
N SER A 98 -11.94 -9.75 -8.24
CA SER A 98 -11.19 -10.70 -7.40
C SER A 98 -9.89 -11.14 -8.09
N ALA A 99 -9.94 -11.49 -9.37
CA ALA A 99 -8.76 -11.81 -10.18
C ALA A 99 -7.78 -10.63 -10.27
N THR A 100 -8.29 -9.40 -10.44
CA THR A 100 -7.48 -8.18 -10.45
C THR A 100 -6.72 -8.00 -9.14
N LEU A 101 -7.37 -8.16 -7.98
CA LEU A 101 -6.69 -8.05 -6.67
C LEU A 101 -5.60 -9.10 -6.50
N ARG A 102 -5.85 -10.34 -6.93
CA ARG A 102 -4.85 -11.42 -6.90
C ARG A 102 -3.66 -11.13 -7.80
N LEU A 103 -3.91 -10.60 -9.00
CA LEU A 103 -2.84 -10.19 -9.94
C LEU A 103 -2.02 -9.01 -9.39
N LEU A 104 -2.66 -8.06 -8.71
CA LEU A 104 -1.96 -6.98 -8.00
C LEU A 104 -1.09 -7.53 -6.88
N ALA A 105 -1.59 -8.49 -6.10
CA ALA A 105 -0.79 -9.15 -5.06
C ALA A 105 0.38 -9.94 -5.64
N ALA A 106 0.17 -10.68 -6.73
CA ALA A 106 1.22 -11.43 -7.41
C ALA A 106 2.33 -10.53 -8.00
N ARG A 107 2.00 -9.27 -8.34
CA ARG A 107 2.89 -8.26 -8.93
C ARG A 107 3.15 -7.07 -7.98
N VAL A 108 3.03 -7.30 -6.68
CA VAL A 108 3.24 -6.25 -5.67
C VAL A 108 4.65 -5.67 -5.82
N GLY A 109 4.79 -4.35 -5.76
CA GLY A 109 6.09 -3.68 -5.92
C GLY A 109 6.68 -3.70 -7.33
N GLU A 110 6.02 -4.34 -8.30
CA GLU A 110 6.39 -4.24 -9.72
C GLU A 110 5.73 -3.03 -10.40
N LEU A 111 6.21 -2.67 -11.60
CA LEU A 111 5.61 -1.61 -12.40
C LEU A 111 4.18 -2.00 -12.82
N LEU A 112 3.22 -1.16 -12.45
CA LEU A 112 1.80 -1.40 -12.64
C LEU A 112 1.38 -1.18 -14.09
N ASN A 113 1.18 -2.28 -14.81
CA ASN A 113 0.62 -2.28 -16.16
C ASN A 113 -0.87 -2.65 -16.14
N PHE A 114 -1.74 -1.64 -16.22
CA PHE A 114 -3.19 -1.81 -16.22
C PHE A 114 -3.71 -2.67 -17.38
N GLU A 115 -3.15 -2.53 -18.59
CA GLU A 115 -3.58 -3.29 -19.76
C GLU A 115 -3.25 -4.78 -19.63
N SER A 116 -2.05 -5.11 -19.13
CA SER A 116 -1.67 -6.49 -18.88
C SER A 116 -2.57 -7.14 -17.82
N ILE A 117 -2.81 -6.45 -16.69
CA ILE A 117 -3.71 -6.98 -15.65
C ILE A 117 -5.13 -7.13 -16.19
N GLY A 118 -5.60 -6.18 -17.01
CA GLY A 118 -6.93 -6.24 -17.62
C GLY A 118 -7.07 -7.47 -18.51
N SER A 119 -6.10 -7.69 -19.41
CA SER A 119 -6.05 -8.86 -20.27
C SER A 119 -6.12 -10.16 -19.47
N ASP A 120 -5.32 -10.30 -18.42
CA ASP A 120 -5.26 -11.50 -17.59
C ASP A 120 -6.53 -11.71 -16.73
N ALA A 121 -7.20 -10.63 -16.34
CA ALA A 121 -8.45 -10.65 -15.59
C ALA A 121 -9.73 -10.70 -16.46
N GLY A 122 -9.60 -10.62 -17.78
CA GLY A 122 -10.73 -10.62 -18.72
C GLY A 122 -11.52 -9.30 -18.76
N VAL A 123 -10.88 -8.17 -18.49
CA VAL A 123 -11.47 -6.82 -18.51
C VAL A 123 -10.55 -5.80 -19.19
N THR A 124 -11.02 -4.57 -19.39
CA THR A 124 -10.19 -3.52 -20.00
C THR A 124 -9.19 -2.94 -19.00
N GLY A 125 -8.05 -2.43 -19.47
CA GLY A 125 -7.11 -1.71 -18.60
C GLY A 125 -7.73 -0.49 -17.92
N LYS A 126 -8.71 0.18 -18.58
CA LYS A 126 -9.52 1.23 -17.95
C LYS A 126 -10.25 0.73 -16.71
N SER A 127 -10.93 -0.42 -16.79
CA SER A 127 -11.64 -1.02 -15.66
C SER A 127 -10.69 -1.31 -14.49
N VAL A 128 -9.51 -1.87 -14.79
CA VAL A 128 -8.48 -2.11 -13.76
C VAL A 128 -8.04 -0.81 -13.12
N LYS A 129 -7.77 0.24 -13.91
CA LYS A 129 -7.37 1.54 -13.38
C LYS A 129 -8.43 2.15 -12.46
N ASP A 130 -9.71 2.06 -12.84
CA ASP A 130 -10.82 2.56 -12.05
C ASP A 130 -10.93 1.78 -10.73
N TRP A 131 -10.81 0.44 -10.76
CA TRP A 131 -10.83 -0.42 -9.57
C TRP A 131 -9.64 -0.19 -8.64
N VAL A 132 -8.44 -0.02 -9.20
CA VAL A 132 -7.24 0.29 -8.42
C VAL A 132 -7.37 1.64 -7.73
N SER A 133 -7.93 2.65 -8.41
CA SER A 133 -8.19 3.97 -7.82
C SER A 133 -9.18 3.88 -6.67
N LEU A 134 -10.22 3.04 -6.80
CA LEU A 134 -11.16 2.75 -5.73
C LEU A 134 -10.49 2.07 -4.53
N LEU A 135 -9.63 1.08 -4.77
CA LEU A 135 -8.88 0.39 -3.71
C LEU A 135 -7.92 1.34 -2.99
N GLU A 136 -7.28 2.26 -3.72
CA GLU A 136 -6.43 3.30 -3.14
C GLU A 136 -7.22 4.26 -2.26
N HIS A 137 -8.39 4.69 -2.72
CA HIS A 137 -9.28 5.56 -1.94
C HIS A 137 -9.74 4.92 -0.63
N ASN A 138 -9.97 3.61 -0.62
CA ASN A 138 -10.34 2.85 0.56
C ASN A 138 -9.14 2.31 1.36
N GLY A 139 -7.91 2.74 1.03
CA GLY A 139 -6.71 2.41 1.81
C GLY A 139 -6.27 0.94 1.72
N ILE A 140 -6.74 0.17 0.74
CA ILE A 140 -6.31 -1.22 0.54
C ILE A 140 -4.94 -1.28 -0.12
N VAL A 141 -4.73 -0.46 -1.15
CA VAL A 141 -3.48 -0.34 -1.89
C VAL A 141 -2.99 1.11 -1.89
N TYR A 142 -1.73 1.32 -2.24
CA TYR A 142 -1.15 2.64 -2.46
C TYR A 142 -0.45 2.68 -3.82
N ILE A 143 -0.75 3.71 -4.62
CA ILE A 143 -0.12 3.91 -5.92
C ILE A 143 1.13 4.76 -5.77
N PHE A 144 2.25 4.05 -5.75
CA PHE A 144 3.56 4.63 -5.53
C PHE A 144 4.12 5.17 -6.85
N LYS A 145 4.17 6.50 -6.95
CA LYS A 145 4.56 7.19 -8.19
C LYS A 145 6.07 7.36 -8.26
N PRO A 146 6.67 7.24 -9.46
CA PRO A 146 8.09 7.47 -9.61
C PRO A 146 8.45 8.94 -9.35
N TYR A 147 9.69 9.17 -8.97
CA TYR A 147 10.30 10.49 -8.91
C TYR A 147 10.64 10.96 -10.33
N HIS A 148 10.31 12.22 -10.61
CA HIS A 148 10.74 12.93 -11.80
C HIS A 148 10.68 14.43 -11.54
N SER A 149 11.71 15.20 -11.92
CA SER A 149 11.75 16.65 -11.70
C SER A 149 10.64 17.40 -12.44
N ASN A 150 10.36 16.99 -13.68
CA ASN A 150 9.18 17.45 -14.41
C ASN A 150 7.92 16.73 -13.94
N LEU A 151 6.97 17.49 -13.37
CA LEU A 151 5.70 16.99 -12.84
C LEU A 151 4.85 16.27 -13.90
N ASN A 152 4.77 16.80 -15.13
CA ASN A 152 4.00 16.15 -16.21
C ASN A 152 4.58 14.78 -16.56
N LYS A 153 5.91 14.67 -16.63
CA LYS A 153 6.60 13.39 -16.84
C LYS A 153 6.41 12.44 -15.65
N ARG A 154 6.30 12.96 -14.43
CA ARG A 154 5.97 12.18 -13.23
C ARG A 154 4.61 11.50 -13.36
N LEU A 155 3.61 12.25 -13.84
CA LEU A 155 2.22 11.81 -13.94
C LEU A 155 1.97 10.75 -15.02
N ILE A 156 2.79 10.72 -16.08
CA ILE A 156 2.64 9.77 -17.19
C ILE A 156 3.45 8.47 -17.03
N LYS A 157 4.42 8.44 -16.11
CA LYS A 157 5.23 7.24 -15.89
C LYS A 157 4.44 6.18 -15.11
N MET A 158 4.72 4.92 -15.41
CA MET A 158 4.09 3.79 -14.73
C MET A 158 4.42 3.81 -13.23
N PRO A 159 3.41 3.77 -12.34
CA PRO A 159 3.62 3.65 -10.90
C PRO A 159 3.90 2.19 -10.49
N LYS A 160 4.16 1.96 -9.21
CA LYS A 160 4.05 0.66 -8.55
C LYS A 160 2.79 0.62 -7.68
N ALA A 161 2.33 -0.58 -7.31
CA ALA A 161 1.27 -0.77 -6.33
C ALA A 161 1.79 -1.56 -5.12
N TYR A 162 1.48 -1.08 -3.92
CA TYR A 162 1.75 -1.78 -2.66
C TYR A 162 0.47 -1.97 -1.88
N PHE A 163 0.39 -3.03 -1.08
CA PHE A 163 -0.69 -3.19 -0.12
C PHE A 163 -0.35 -2.43 1.15
N MET A 164 -1.30 -1.66 1.67
CA MET A 164 -1.13 -0.94 2.95
C MET A 164 -1.10 -1.89 4.15
N ASP A 165 -1.63 -3.10 3.97
CA ASP A 165 -1.55 -4.21 4.90
C ASP A 165 -0.99 -5.46 4.20
N THR A 166 0.17 -5.94 4.64
CA THR A 166 0.84 -7.08 4.03
C THR A 166 0.09 -8.40 4.21
N GLY A 167 -0.71 -8.55 5.27
CA GLY A 167 -1.51 -9.74 5.50
C GLY A 167 -2.52 -9.97 4.36
N ILE A 168 -3.10 -8.88 3.84
CA ILE A 168 -3.99 -8.93 2.67
C ILE A 168 -3.21 -9.43 1.44
N GLY A 169 -2.04 -8.84 1.16
CA GLY A 169 -1.19 -9.22 0.01
C GLY A 169 -0.74 -10.69 0.06
N VAL A 170 -0.23 -11.12 1.22
CA VAL A 170 0.19 -12.51 1.48
C VAL A 170 -0.99 -13.47 1.30
N ARG A 171 -2.17 -13.11 1.80
CA ARG A 171 -3.36 -13.94 1.67
C ARG A 171 -3.82 -14.09 0.22
N LEU A 172 -3.76 -13.01 -0.56
CA LEU A 172 -4.12 -13.00 -1.98
C LEU A 172 -3.13 -13.78 -2.85
N GLN A 173 -1.86 -13.86 -2.44
CA GLN A 173 -0.85 -14.78 -3.00
C GLN A 173 -1.04 -16.25 -2.57
N ALA A 174 -2.08 -16.54 -1.79
CA ALA A 174 -2.47 -17.88 -1.34
C ALA A 174 -1.49 -18.60 -0.38
N HIS A 175 -0.59 -17.87 0.28
CA HIS A 175 0.21 -18.42 1.38
C HIS A 175 -0.69 -18.94 2.50
N GLN A 176 -0.47 -20.19 2.91
CA GLN A 176 -1.19 -20.83 4.02
C GLN A 176 -0.40 -20.85 5.33
N GLU A 177 0.91 -20.57 5.26
CA GLU A 177 1.81 -20.68 6.41
C GLU A 177 2.87 -19.59 6.36
N LYS A 178 3.13 -18.97 7.51
CA LYS A 178 4.11 -17.88 7.66
C LYS A 178 5.54 -18.29 7.26
N ASP A 179 5.90 -19.54 7.48
CA ASP A 179 7.27 -20.04 7.24
C ASP A 179 7.61 -20.09 5.75
N THR A 180 6.61 -20.15 4.88
CA THR A 180 6.79 -20.20 3.42
C THR A 180 7.00 -18.82 2.78
N ILE A 181 6.72 -17.74 3.51
CA ILE A 181 6.72 -16.37 2.96
C ILE A 181 8.12 -15.96 2.55
N LEU A 182 9.10 -16.12 3.44
CA LEU A 182 10.47 -15.64 3.21
C LEU A 182 11.24 -16.47 2.17
N SER A 183 10.77 -17.68 1.85
CA SER A 183 11.29 -18.52 0.77
C SER A 183 10.62 -18.25 -0.59
N SER A 184 9.56 -17.45 -0.63
CA SER A 184 8.85 -17.14 -1.87
C SER A 184 9.68 -16.20 -2.75
N PRO A 185 9.56 -16.28 -4.09
CA PRO A 185 10.14 -15.29 -4.99
C PRO A 185 9.66 -13.86 -4.70
N GLN A 186 8.48 -13.71 -4.10
CA GLN A 186 7.83 -12.45 -3.77
C GLN A 186 8.26 -11.88 -2.41
N ALA A 187 9.07 -12.60 -1.62
CA ALA A 187 9.46 -12.20 -0.27
C ALA A 187 10.07 -10.78 -0.22
N GLY A 188 10.95 -10.48 -1.18
CA GLY A 188 11.57 -9.16 -1.29
C GLY A 188 10.54 -8.05 -1.54
N HIS A 189 9.58 -8.29 -2.44
CA HIS A 189 8.53 -7.32 -2.76
C HIS A 189 7.49 -7.16 -1.66
N LEU A 190 7.17 -8.22 -0.91
CA LEU A 190 6.32 -8.13 0.28
C LEU A 190 7.00 -7.31 1.38
N PHE A 191 8.31 -7.51 1.57
CA PHE A 191 9.09 -6.72 2.51
C PHE A 191 9.20 -5.25 2.07
N GLU A 192 9.41 -5.00 0.78
CA GLU A 192 9.35 -3.65 0.19
C GLU A 192 7.99 -2.99 0.43
N SER A 193 6.89 -3.73 0.24
CA SER A 193 5.53 -3.28 0.54
C SER A 193 5.37 -2.90 2.01
N LEU A 194 5.90 -3.70 2.94
CA LEU A 194 5.88 -3.40 4.37
C LEU A 194 6.60 -2.07 4.66
N VAL A 195 7.83 -1.91 4.18
CA VAL A 195 8.64 -0.71 4.44
C VAL A 195 8.01 0.55 3.85
N VAL A 196 7.48 0.46 2.63
CA VAL A 196 6.77 1.59 1.99
C VAL A 196 5.49 1.93 2.77
N ALA A 197 4.71 0.93 3.19
CA ALA A 197 3.53 1.14 4.03
C ALA A 197 3.91 1.81 5.36
N GLU A 198 4.99 1.40 6.01
CA GLU A 198 5.47 2.03 7.26
C GLU A 198 5.92 3.48 7.04
N ALA A 199 6.55 3.80 5.91
CA ALA A 199 6.89 5.18 5.56
C ALA A 199 5.64 6.06 5.38
N ILE A 200 4.60 5.52 4.73
CA ILE A 200 3.31 6.17 4.55
C ILE A 200 2.60 6.37 5.90
N LYS A 201 2.54 5.33 6.73
CA LYS A 201 1.98 5.41 8.09
C LYS A 201 2.71 6.45 8.92
N THR A 202 4.04 6.47 8.88
CA THR A 202 4.85 7.47 9.60
C THR A 202 4.54 8.88 9.12
N ARG A 203 4.42 9.09 7.80
CA ARG A 203 4.03 10.38 7.25
C ARG A 203 2.66 10.81 7.78
N ASP A 204 1.67 9.94 7.67
CA ASP A 204 0.27 10.26 7.98
C ASP A 204 0.04 10.42 9.50
N HIS A 205 0.57 9.50 10.32
CA HIS A 205 0.39 9.50 11.78
C HIS A 205 1.09 10.68 12.47
N PHE A 206 2.23 11.14 11.93
CA PHE A 206 2.98 12.27 12.48
C PHE A 206 2.77 13.58 11.72
N GLY A 207 1.82 13.63 10.77
CA GLY A 207 1.51 14.83 9.99
C GLY A 207 2.71 15.39 9.23
N LYS A 208 3.60 14.52 8.72
CA LYS A 208 4.78 14.96 7.97
C LYS A 208 4.38 15.40 6.57
N ASN A 209 4.99 16.48 6.09
CA ASN A 209 4.89 16.90 4.70
C ASN A 209 5.96 16.18 3.86
N TRP A 210 5.78 14.87 3.65
CA TRP A 210 6.70 14.05 2.87
C TRP A 210 6.07 13.58 1.56
N ASP A 211 6.81 13.79 0.49
CA ASP A 211 6.52 13.25 -0.82
C ASP A 211 7.33 11.96 -1.00
N LEU A 212 6.64 10.82 -1.14
CA LEU A 212 7.23 9.48 -1.14
C LEU A 212 7.18 8.88 -2.54
N HIS A 213 8.34 8.45 -3.05
CA HIS A 213 8.52 7.99 -4.43
C HIS A 213 9.51 6.85 -4.55
N PHE A 214 9.52 6.16 -5.68
CA PHE A 214 10.68 5.37 -6.11
C PHE A 214 11.37 6.10 -7.26
N TRP A 215 12.62 5.80 -7.56
CA TRP A 215 13.29 6.35 -8.74
C TRP A 215 13.81 5.22 -9.61
N ARG A 216 13.66 5.35 -10.94
CA ARG A 216 14.11 4.33 -11.88
C ARG A 216 14.55 4.92 -13.22
N THR A 217 15.66 4.40 -13.77
CA THR A 217 16.16 4.71 -15.12
C THR A 217 15.63 3.74 -16.19
N LYS A 218 15.91 4.02 -17.46
CA LYS A 218 15.60 3.09 -18.57
C LYS A 218 16.48 1.83 -18.49
N GLU A 219 17.69 2.01 -17.98
CA GLU A 219 18.72 0.99 -17.75
C GLU A 219 18.43 0.12 -16.51
N LYS A 220 17.24 0.29 -15.90
CA LYS A 220 16.73 -0.47 -14.74
C LYS A 220 17.52 -0.26 -13.44
N GLU A 221 18.32 0.79 -13.35
CA GLU A 221 18.81 1.28 -12.06
C GLU A 221 17.62 1.80 -11.25
N GLU A 222 17.54 1.45 -9.97
CA GLU A 222 16.39 1.74 -9.12
C GLU A 222 16.79 2.13 -7.70
N ILE A 223 16.13 3.16 -7.17
CA ILE A 223 16.08 3.45 -5.74
C ILE A 223 14.65 3.21 -5.27
N ASP A 224 14.48 2.32 -4.30
CA ASP A 224 13.16 1.83 -3.88
C ASP A 224 12.35 2.90 -3.16
N LEU A 225 13.01 3.74 -2.35
CA LEU A 225 12.34 4.81 -1.60
C LEU A 225 13.14 6.12 -1.66
N VAL A 226 12.46 7.15 -2.11
CA VAL A 226 12.87 8.55 -2.16
C VAL A 226 11.89 9.32 -1.29
N VAL A 227 12.40 9.94 -0.24
CA VAL A 227 11.63 10.80 0.68
C VAL A 227 12.01 12.24 0.39
N GLU A 228 11.11 13.00 -0.22
CA GLU A 228 11.25 14.44 -0.40
C GLU A 228 10.60 15.16 0.79
N SER A 229 11.34 16.09 1.39
CA SER A 229 10.89 16.93 2.50
C SER A 229 11.47 18.34 2.37
N GLU A 230 11.02 19.25 3.23
CA GLU A 230 11.58 20.62 3.32
C GLU A 230 13.09 20.64 3.59
N LYS A 231 13.63 19.60 4.22
CA LYS A 231 15.08 19.46 4.52
C LYS A 231 15.88 18.89 3.36
N GLY A 232 15.23 18.60 2.23
CA GLY A 232 15.81 17.94 1.08
C GLY A 232 15.33 16.50 0.93
N MET A 233 16.16 15.70 0.27
CA MET A 233 15.77 14.40 -0.25
C MET A 233 16.62 13.28 0.36
N THR A 234 15.98 12.28 0.95
CA THR A 234 16.61 11.09 1.51
C THR A 234 16.36 9.89 0.59
N LEU A 235 17.40 9.09 0.37
CA LEU A 235 17.37 7.90 -0.47
C LEU A 235 17.49 6.64 0.41
N ALA A 236 16.70 5.62 0.10
CA ALA A 236 16.76 4.33 0.76
C ALA A 236 16.58 3.18 -0.24
N GLN A 237 17.37 2.13 -0.05
CA GLN A 237 17.25 0.86 -0.74
C GLN A 237 16.69 -0.16 0.25
N ILE A 238 15.73 -0.94 -0.20
CA ILE A 238 15.03 -1.94 0.60
C ILE A 238 15.51 -3.31 0.14
N LYS A 239 16.19 -4.03 1.02
CA LYS A 239 16.69 -5.38 0.74
C LYS A 239 16.31 -6.31 1.87
N LEU A 240 15.70 -7.44 1.52
CA LEU A 240 15.47 -8.54 2.44
C LEU A 240 16.77 -9.35 2.57
N GLY A 241 17.39 -9.36 3.75
CA GLY A 241 18.59 -10.13 4.05
C GLY A 241 19.47 -9.51 5.13
N SER A 242 20.52 -10.23 5.52
CA SER A 242 21.40 -9.90 6.64
C SER A 242 22.54 -8.93 6.27
N ALA A 243 22.57 -8.43 5.04
CA ALA A 243 23.62 -7.52 4.59
C ALA A 243 23.50 -6.17 5.33
N LYS A 244 24.61 -5.71 5.93
CA LYS A 244 24.66 -4.37 6.52
C LYS A 244 24.43 -3.34 5.41
N GLY A 245 23.51 -2.40 5.66
CA GLY A 245 23.30 -1.25 4.78
C GLY A 245 24.58 -0.43 4.65
N GLY A 246 24.83 0.07 3.44
CA GLY A 246 25.90 1.01 3.14
C GLY A 246 25.35 2.38 2.77
N GLU A 247 26.24 3.36 2.62
CA GLU A 247 25.87 4.66 2.06
C GLU A 247 25.40 4.49 0.61
N ILE A 248 24.25 5.05 0.27
CA ILE A 248 23.69 4.99 -1.08
C ILE A 248 24.17 6.24 -1.82
N PRO A 249 25.10 6.11 -2.79
CA PRO A 249 25.51 7.27 -3.57
C PRO A 249 24.31 7.78 -4.35
N VAL A 250 24.17 9.10 -4.44
CA VAL A 250 23.14 9.71 -5.29
C VAL A 250 23.48 9.39 -6.75
N PRO A 251 22.62 8.67 -7.51
CA PRO A 251 22.91 8.35 -8.90
C PRO A 251 23.12 9.64 -9.71
N PRO A 252 24.12 9.71 -10.60
CA PRO A 252 24.39 10.92 -11.39
C PRO A 252 23.17 11.41 -12.18
N ALA A 253 22.38 10.47 -12.71
CA ALA A 253 21.14 10.76 -13.43
C ALA A 253 20.07 11.39 -12.53
N LEU A 254 20.03 11.02 -11.24
CA LEU A 254 19.14 11.64 -10.26
C LEU A 254 19.67 13.01 -9.81
N ALA A 255 20.98 13.15 -9.59
CA ALA A 255 21.60 14.43 -9.26
C ALA A 255 21.38 15.50 -10.35
N ALA A 256 21.41 15.09 -11.63
CA ALA A 256 21.16 15.98 -12.77
C ALA A 256 19.73 16.53 -12.82
N THR A 257 18.76 15.88 -12.18
CA THR A 257 17.36 16.36 -12.14
C THR A 257 17.10 17.47 -11.11
N LYS A 258 18.11 17.83 -10.29
CA LYS A 258 18.04 18.93 -9.31
C LYS A 258 18.45 20.30 -9.87
N LYS A 259 18.86 20.39 -11.13
CA LYS A 259 19.12 21.65 -11.85
C LYS A 259 17.95 21.97 -12.76
#